data_AF-A0A4P9WVC5-F1
#
_entry.id   AF-A0A4P9WVC5-F1
#
_cell.length_a   1.000
_cell.length_b   1.000
_cell.length_c   1.000
_cell.angle_alpha   90.00
_cell.angle_beta   90.00
_cell.angle_gamma   90.00
#
_symmetry.space_group_name_H-M   'P 1'
#
loop_
_entity.id
_entity.type
_entity.pdbx_description
1 polymer ?
#
loop_
_entity_poly.entity_id
_entity_poly.type
_entity_poly.pdbx_seq_one_letter_code
_entity_poly.pdbx_strand_id
1 'polypeptide(L)'
;MAEAILNDAFGEEVSCPVCKADRFLNPSLKLLVSPCFHRMCEACINRIYTQGPAPCPTCQSDEGKTNILRKSNFVLQTFDNLDVEKEVGLRRHLSAVFNKRLEDFDGDLRAYNDYLEHVEGL
;
A
#
# COMPACT_ATOMS: atom_id res chain seq x y z
N MET A 1 -7.46 20.50 22.82
CA MET A 1 -7.97 19.13 22.53
C MET A 1 -8.94 19.08 21.34
N ALA A 2 -9.25 20.20 20.67
CA ALA A 2 -10.15 20.22 19.50
C ALA A 2 -9.40 20.25 18.14
N GLU A 3 -8.06 20.29 18.15
CA GLU A 3 -7.25 20.37 16.92
C GLU A 3 -6.85 19.00 16.36
N ALA A 4 -7.18 17.90 17.02
CA ALA A 4 -6.82 16.55 16.60
C ALA A 4 -7.91 15.82 15.79
N ILE A 5 -9.09 16.42 15.59
CA ILE A 5 -10.26 15.77 14.95
C ILE A 5 -10.54 16.33 13.54
N LEU A 6 -9.78 17.34 13.08
CA LEU A 6 -9.97 17.94 11.75
C LEU A 6 -8.97 17.49 10.68
N ASN A 7 -8.10 16.51 10.97
CA ASN A 7 -7.14 16.01 9.99
C ASN A 7 -7.65 14.80 9.17
N ASP A 8 -8.86 14.31 9.43
CA ASP A 8 -9.39 13.08 8.80
C ASP A 8 -10.40 13.34 7.66
N ALA A 9 -10.47 14.55 7.09
CA ALA A 9 -11.47 14.86 6.07
C ALA A 9 -10.96 15.29 4.68
N PHE A 10 -9.73 15.78 4.51
CA PHE A 10 -9.22 16.16 3.18
C PHE A 10 -7.69 16.07 3.12
N GLY A 11 -7.20 14.95 2.61
CA GLY A 11 -5.80 14.76 2.18
C GLY A 11 -4.82 14.59 3.33
N GLU A 12 -4.43 13.35 3.63
CA GLU A 12 -3.20 13.09 4.39
C GLU A 12 -2.07 13.94 3.79
N GLU A 13 -1.30 14.65 4.61
CA GLU A 13 -0.12 15.39 4.14
C GLU A 13 0.85 14.42 3.44
N VAL A 14 0.80 14.43 2.10
CA VAL A 14 1.53 13.52 1.22
C VAL A 14 3.00 13.95 1.17
N SER A 15 3.73 13.69 2.25
CA SER A 15 5.13 14.04 2.41
C SER A 15 6.03 12.81 2.53
N CYS A 16 7.30 12.97 2.14
CA CYS A 16 8.30 11.92 2.34
C CYS A 16 8.64 11.80 3.84
N PRO A 17 8.54 10.61 4.47
CA PRO A 17 8.78 10.46 5.90
C PRO A 17 10.22 10.76 6.31
N VAL A 18 11.17 10.62 5.38
CA VAL A 18 12.62 10.78 5.62
C VAL A 18 13.09 12.23 5.50
N CYS A 19 12.69 12.94 4.43
CA CYS A 19 13.14 14.31 4.19
C CYS A 19 12.06 15.38 4.37
N LYS A 20 10.82 14.97 4.71
CA LYS A 20 9.65 15.84 4.89
C LYS A 20 9.32 16.72 3.68
N ALA A 21 9.85 16.39 2.50
CA ALA A 21 9.49 17.05 1.26
C ALA A 21 8.04 16.71 0.90
N ASP A 22 7.27 17.74 0.54
CA ASP A 22 5.86 17.66 0.18
C ASP A 22 5.66 18.06 -1.30
N ARG A 23 4.68 17.43 -1.94
CA ARG A 23 4.25 17.73 -3.31
C ARG A 23 3.70 19.15 -3.45
N PHE A 24 3.14 19.74 -2.39
CA PHE A 24 2.64 21.11 -2.43
C PHE A 24 3.76 22.12 -2.78
N LEU A 25 4.93 21.98 -2.15
CA LEU A 25 6.09 22.85 -2.37
C LEU A 25 6.91 22.45 -3.59
N ASN A 26 6.86 21.16 -3.97
CA ASN A 26 7.56 20.65 -5.14
C ASN A 26 6.64 19.77 -5.99
N PRO A 27 5.93 20.34 -6.97
CA PRO A 27 5.01 19.60 -7.84
C PRO A 27 5.68 18.48 -8.66
N SER A 28 7.00 18.55 -8.87
CA SER A 28 7.77 17.52 -9.59
C SER A 28 8.15 16.32 -8.71
N LEU A 29 7.89 16.40 -7.40
CA LEU A 29 8.26 15.37 -6.44
C LEU A 29 7.46 14.09 -6.67
N LYS A 30 8.16 13.04 -7.12
CA LYS A 30 7.60 11.70 -7.21
C LYS A 30 7.77 10.97 -5.89
N LEU A 31 6.65 10.62 -5.28
CA LEU A 31 6.60 9.66 -4.19
C LEU A 31 6.26 8.29 -4.77
N LEU A 32 7.08 7.31 -4.45
CA LEU A 32 6.90 5.91 -4.81
C LEU A 32 6.48 5.13 -3.58
N VAL A 33 5.84 3.99 -3.79
CA VAL A 33 5.29 3.12 -2.75
C VAL A 33 6.01 1.78 -2.78
N SER A 34 6.36 1.27 -1.60
CA SER A 34 6.95 -0.06 -1.42
C SER A 34 5.88 -1.14 -1.23
N PRO A 35 6.24 -2.44 -1.27
CA PRO A 35 5.32 -3.54 -0.96
C PRO A 35 4.83 -3.57 0.49
N CYS A 36 5.49 -2.84 1.39
CA CYS A 36 4.99 -2.62 2.76
C CYS A 36 4.08 -1.39 2.85
N PHE A 37 3.62 -0.85 1.71
CA PHE A 37 2.68 0.27 1.61
C PHE A 37 3.16 1.57 2.26
N HIS A 38 4.47 1.85 2.17
CA HIS A 38 5.03 3.12 2.63
C HIS A 38 5.50 3.99 1.47
N ARG A 39 5.16 5.28 1.53
CA ARG A 39 5.54 6.31 0.54
C ARG A 39 6.94 6.84 0.84
N MET A 40 7.73 7.07 -0.21
CA MET A 40 9.03 7.75 -0.10
C MET A 40 9.41 8.42 -1.42
N CYS A 41 10.12 9.55 -1.35
CA CYS A 41 10.58 10.22 -2.56
C CYS A 41 11.73 9.48 -3.26
N GLU A 42 11.80 9.64 -4.57
CA GLU A 42 12.84 9.01 -5.41
C GLU A 42 14.27 9.30 -4.91
N ALA A 43 14.53 10.53 -4.45
CA ALA A 43 15.84 10.91 -3.92
C ALA A 43 16.21 10.15 -2.64
N CYS A 44 15.27 9.97 -1.71
CA CYS A 44 15.51 9.18 -0.49
C CYS A 44 15.65 7.69 -0.78
N ILE A 45 14.87 7.16 -1.73
CA ILE A 45 15.02 5.77 -2.20
C ILE A 45 16.42 5.56 -2.77
N ASN A 46 16.86 6.43 -3.67
CA ASN A 46 18.20 6.36 -4.24
C ASN A 46 19.27 6.44 -3.14
N ARG A 47 19.15 7.35 -2.18
CA ARG A 47 20.15 7.47 -1.11
C ARG A 47 20.25 6.23 -0.23
N ILE A 48 19.12 5.65 0.20
CA ILE A 48 19.10 4.55 1.17
C ILE A 48 19.44 3.21 0.51
N TYR A 49 18.92 2.95 -0.69
CA TYR A 49 18.97 1.61 -1.30
C TYR A 49 20.04 1.46 -2.39
N THR A 50 20.85 2.49 -2.66
CA THR A 50 21.98 2.37 -3.62
C THR A 50 23.07 1.41 -3.11
N GLN A 51 23.29 1.36 -1.80
CA GLN A 51 24.32 0.50 -1.20
C GLN A 51 23.90 -0.98 -1.14
N GLY A 52 22.62 -1.28 -1.34
CA GLY A 52 22.08 -2.63 -1.28
C GLY A 52 20.70 -2.69 -0.65
N PRO A 53 20.19 -3.90 -0.37
CA PRO A 53 18.95 -4.09 0.36
C PRO A 53 19.05 -3.49 1.77
N ALA A 54 18.06 -2.72 2.18
CA ALA A 54 18.02 -2.01 3.46
C ALA A 54 16.62 -2.11 4.06
N PRO A 55 16.46 -1.90 5.38
CA PRO A 55 15.14 -1.88 6.00
C PRO A 55 14.33 -0.64 5.61
N CYS A 56 13.01 -0.78 5.52
CA CYS A 56 12.09 0.35 5.41
C CYS A 56 12.14 1.23 6.67
N PRO A 57 12.48 2.53 6.57
CA PRO A 57 12.58 3.41 7.74
C PRO A 57 11.25 3.55 8.51
N THR A 58 10.14 3.65 7.77
CA THR A 58 8.79 3.83 8.34
C THR A 58 8.33 2.58 9.10
N CYS A 59 8.56 1.38 8.56
CA CYS A 59 8.24 0.14 9.29
C CYS A 59 9.00 0.05 10.62
N GLN A 60 10.26 0.51 10.65
CA GLN A 60 11.08 0.46 11.86
C GLN A 60 10.63 1.46 12.92
N SER A 61 10.21 2.66 12.52
CA SER A 61 9.77 3.69 13.45
C SER A 61 8.35 3.47 13.96
N ASP A 62 7.42 3.09 13.08
CA ASP A 62 5.98 3.21 13.36
C ASP A 62 5.34 1.86 13.73
N GLU A 63 5.80 0.78 13.10
CA GLU A 63 5.23 -0.56 13.29
C GLU A 63 6.12 -1.51 14.10
N GLY A 64 7.37 -1.12 14.39
CA GLY A 64 8.37 -2.00 15.00
C GLY A 64 8.74 -3.21 14.13
N LYS A 65 8.48 -3.17 12.82
CA LYS A 65 8.76 -4.25 11.86
C LYS A 65 10.01 -3.95 11.05
N THR A 66 10.74 -4.99 10.67
CA THR A 66 11.92 -4.86 9.79
C THR A 66 11.65 -5.51 8.44
N ASN A 67 11.10 -4.72 7.52
CA ASN A 67 10.90 -5.13 6.13
C ASN A 67 12.12 -4.72 5.30
N ILE A 68 12.87 -5.69 4.79
CA ILE A 68 14.02 -5.44 3.92
C ILE A 68 13.53 -5.20 2.49
N LEU A 69 13.85 -4.03 1.93
CA LEU A 69 13.45 -3.60 0.61
C LEU A 69 14.66 -3.39 -0.30
N ARG A 70 14.42 -3.46 -1.61
CA ARG A 70 15.36 -3.09 -2.67
C ARG A 70 14.80 -1.89 -3.43
N LYS A 71 15.67 -1.16 -4.14
CA LYS A 71 15.25 -0.04 -4.99
C LYS A 71 14.15 -0.41 -5.99
N SER A 72 14.21 -1.61 -6.59
CA SER A 72 13.22 -2.10 -7.56
C SER A 72 11.86 -2.44 -6.97
N ASN A 73 11.72 -2.49 -5.64
CA ASN A 73 10.44 -2.74 -4.99
C ASN A 73 9.54 -1.50 -4.96
N PHE A 74 10.10 -0.30 -5.19
CA PHE A 74 9.34 0.93 -5.18
C PHE A 74 8.70 1.18 -6.54
N VAL A 75 7.37 1.32 -6.55
CA VAL A 75 6.57 1.56 -7.75
C VAL A 75 5.80 2.87 -7.64
N LEU A 76 5.34 3.41 -8.77
CA LEU A 76 4.44 4.57 -8.76
C LEU A 76 3.12 4.17 -8.11
N GLN A 77 2.63 5.03 -7.22
CA GLN A 77 1.31 4.92 -6.63
C GLN A 77 0.23 4.99 -7.71
N THR A 78 -0.77 4.12 -7.65
CA THR A 78 -1.89 4.11 -8.60
C THR A 78 -3.15 4.76 -8.03
N PHE A 79 -3.39 4.61 -6.73
CA PHE A 79 -4.54 5.20 -6.02
C PHE A 79 -4.08 6.20 -4.99
N ASP A 80 -4.81 7.30 -4.80
CA ASP A 80 -4.45 8.32 -3.79
C ASP A 80 -4.45 7.76 -2.35
N ASN A 81 -5.38 6.86 -2.05
CA ASN A 81 -5.45 6.16 -0.77
C ASN A 81 -4.66 4.83 -0.82
N LEU A 82 -3.70 4.67 0.09
CA LEU A 82 -2.89 3.45 0.19
C LEU A 82 -3.66 2.24 0.74
N ASP A 83 -4.71 2.45 1.52
CA ASP A 83 -5.56 1.36 1.99
C ASP A 83 -6.27 0.68 0.82
N VAL A 84 -6.71 1.46 -0.16
CA VAL A 84 -7.29 0.95 -1.40
C VAL A 84 -6.25 0.18 -2.21
N GLU A 85 -5.02 0.72 -2.34
CA GLU A 85 -3.93 0.02 -3.03
C GLU A 85 -3.59 -1.32 -2.36
N LYS A 86 -3.61 -1.36 -1.02
CA LYS A 86 -3.40 -2.56 -0.21
C LYS A 86 -4.52 -3.58 -0.39
N GLU A 87 -5.77 -3.15 -0.32
CA GLU A 87 -6.95 -3.99 -0.53
C GLU A 87 -6.93 -4.59 -1.94
N VAL A 88 -6.68 -3.79 -2.98
CA VAL A 88 -6.60 -4.27 -4.37
C VAL A 88 -5.46 -5.28 -4.54
N GLY A 89 -4.31 -5.03 -3.92
CA GLY A 89 -3.19 -5.97 -3.90
C GLY A 89 -3.56 -7.31 -3.25
N LEU A 90 -4.22 -7.26 -2.09
CA LEU A 90 -4.68 -8.44 -1.37
C LEU A 90 -5.76 -9.20 -2.16
N ARG A 91 -6.78 -8.50 -2.69
CA ARG A 91 -7.86 -9.11 -3.48
C ARG A 91 -7.32 -9.80 -4.74
N ARG A 92 -6.30 -9.24 -5.40
CA ARG A 92 -5.62 -9.90 -6.53
C ARG A 92 -4.92 -11.18 -6.10
N HIS A 93 -4.25 -11.17 -4.96
CA HIS A 93 -3.58 -12.36 -4.42
C HIS A 93 -4.59 -13.44 -4.01
N LEU A 94 -5.63 -13.07 -3.25
CA LEU A 94 -6.70 -13.97 -2.83
C LEU A 94 -7.42 -14.56 -4.04
N SER A 95 -7.78 -13.76 -5.05
CA SER A 95 -8.45 -14.24 -6.26
C SER A 95 -7.61 -15.26 -7.05
N ALA A 96 -6.27 -15.19 -6.96
CA ALA A 96 -5.39 -16.15 -7.60
C ALA A 96 -5.34 -17.50 -6.86
N VAL A 97 -5.55 -17.49 -5.54
CA VAL A 97 -5.57 -18.70 -4.69
C VAL A 97 -6.98 -19.31 -4.61
N PHE A 98 -7.98 -18.45 -4.40
CA PHE A 98 -9.40 -18.75 -4.29
C PHE A 98 -10.08 -18.51 -5.65
N ASN A 99 -9.79 -19.38 -6.61
CA ASN A 99 -10.15 -19.17 -8.01
C ASN A 99 -11.36 -20.01 -8.49
N LYS A 100 -12.20 -20.52 -7.57
CA LYS A 100 -13.38 -21.31 -7.93
C LYS A 100 -14.36 -20.46 -8.73
N ARG A 101 -14.96 -21.06 -9.75
CA ARG A 101 -15.96 -20.45 -10.63
C ARG A 101 -17.33 -21.03 -10.36
N LEU A 102 -18.37 -20.40 -10.90
CA LEU A 102 -19.76 -20.89 -10.80
C LEU A 102 -19.91 -22.35 -11.27
N GLU A 103 -19.09 -22.77 -12.23
CA GLU A 103 -19.02 -24.14 -12.75
C GLU A 103 -18.62 -25.17 -11.67
N ASP A 104 -17.84 -24.76 -10.67
CA ASP A 104 -17.42 -25.61 -9.55
C ASP A 104 -18.53 -25.81 -8.49
N PHE A 105 -19.70 -25.18 -8.69
CA PHE A 105 -20.88 -25.25 -7.81
C PHE A 105 -22.12 -25.81 -8.52
N ASP A 106 -21.94 -26.56 -9.61
CA ASP A 106 -23.04 -27.16 -10.39
C ASP A 106 -24.08 -26.14 -10.91
N GLY A 107 -23.67 -24.87 -11.06
CA GLY A 107 -24.57 -23.77 -11.45
C GLY A 107 -25.41 -23.18 -10.31
N ASP A 108 -25.19 -23.58 -9.05
CA ASP A 108 -25.83 -22.95 -7.89
C ASP A 108 -25.24 -21.57 -7.60
N LEU A 109 -25.97 -20.53 -8.03
CA LEU A 109 -25.59 -19.14 -7.85
C LEU A 109 -25.52 -18.74 -6.36
N ARG A 110 -26.33 -19.33 -5.49
CA ARG A 110 -26.34 -18.97 -4.07
C ARG A 110 -25.07 -19.46 -3.38
N ALA A 111 -24.73 -20.73 -3.57
CA ALA A 111 -23.51 -21.31 -3.03
C ALA A 111 -22.25 -20.59 -3.54
N TYR A 112 -22.24 -20.19 -4.81
CA TYR A 112 -21.15 -19.39 -5.37
C TYR A 112 -21.04 -18.00 -4.73
N ASN A 113 -22.15 -17.28 -4.54
CA ASN A 113 -22.14 -15.98 -3.88
C ASN A 113 -21.74 -16.07 -2.41
N ASP A 114 -22.21 -17.10 -1.68
CA ASP A 114 -21.81 -17.36 -0.30
C ASP A 114 -20.30 -17.63 -0.20
N TYR A 115 -19.71 -18.31 -1.20
CA TYR A 115 -18.27 -18.48 -1.31
C TYR A 115 -17.52 -17.17 -1.56
N LEU A 116 -18.01 -16.32 -2.47
CA LEU A 116 -17.38 -15.01 -2.74
C LEU A 116 -17.39 -14.12 -1.49
N GLU A 117 -18.52 -14.07 -0.77
CA GLU A 117 -18.63 -13.34 0.50
C GLU A 117 -17.65 -13.88 1.55
N HIS A 118 -17.52 -15.21 1.64
CA HIS A 118 -16.56 -15.83 2.54
C HIS A 118 -15.11 -15.42 2.21
N VAL A 119 -14.75 -15.36 0.92
CA VAL A 119 -13.39 -14.97 0.48
C VAL A 119 -13.10 -13.51 0.81
N GLU A 120 -14.07 -12.60 0.68
CA GLU A 120 -13.92 -11.20 1.07
C GLU A 120 -13.83 -11.01 2.60
N GLY A 121 -14.34 -11.97 3.38
CA GLY A 121 -14.27 -11.96 4.85
C GLY A 121 -12.98 -12.51 5.46
N LEU A 122 -11.99 -12.94 4.66
CA LEU A 122 -10.70 -13.47 5.12
C LEU A 122 -9.65 -12.37 5.38
#